data_AF-A0AAD0LUE3-F1
#
_entry.id   AF-A0AAD0LUE3-F1
#
_cell.length_a   1.000
_cell.length_b   1.000
_cell.length_c   1.000
_cell.angle_alpha   90.00
_cell.angle_beta   90.00
_cell.angle_gamma   90.00
#
_symmetry.space_group_name_H-M   'P 1'
#
loop_
_entity.id
_entity.type
_entity.pdbx_description
1 polymer ?
#
loop_
_entity_poly.entity_id
_entity_poly.type
_entity_poly.pdbx_seq_one_letter_code
_entity_poly.pdbx_strand_id
1 'polypeptide(L)'
;MSRALAVIAAVLLLLSALLGWQLSRTLKQVGEQKKTVAELGEKLSEKNSQLIAVNLVARANDNLQQQLQQTNDDLRVAAAGRQKQIQEVIREDEKTAGWAAEPLPDSIIRLQRRPSITGSAGYQSFLSKGDALHPDGKQPGQ
;
A
#
# COMPACT_ATOMS: atom_id res chain seq x y z
N MET A 1 2.29 3.18 101.18
CA MET A 1 2.22 4.19 100.09
C MET A 1 3.32 3.99 99.03
N SER A 2 4.59 3.78 99.42
CA SER A 2 5.71 3.54 98.50
C SER A 2 5.52 2.33 97.56
N ARG A 3 5.00 1.21 98.06
CA ARG A 3 4.76 0.00 97.24
C ARG A 3 3.68 0.19 96.15
N ALA A 4 2.63 0.96 96.43
CA ALA A 4 1.58 1.24 95.45
C ALA A 4 2.08 2.16 94.32
N LEU A 5 2.89 3.18 94.66
CA LEU A 5 3.54 4.05 93.67
C LEU A 5 4.52 3.28 92.77
N ALA A 6 5.28 2.35 93.35
CA ALA A 6 6.19 1.49 92.58
C ALA A 6 5.46 0.59 91.58
N VAL A 7 4.32 0.03 91.97
CA VAL A 7 3.48 -0.79 91.09
C VAL A 7 2.89 0.05 89.96
N ILE A 8 2.39 1.26 90.25
CA ILE A 8 1.84 2.16 89.23
C ILE A 8 2.92 2.58 88.23
N ALA A 9 4.12 2.91 88.71
CA ALA A 9 5.25 3.25 87.85
C ALA A 9 5.67 2.07 86.96
N ALA A 10 5.70 0.84 87.50
CA ALA A 10 6.01 -0.36 86.72
C ALA A 10 4.95 -0.63 85.63
N VAL A 11 3.68 -0.43 85.95
CA VAL A 11 2.57 -0.57 84.98
C VAL A 11 2.66 0.48 83.87
N LEU A 12 2.98 1.73 84.21
CA LEU A 12 3.17 2.81 83.22
C LEU A 12 4.36 2.56 82.29
N LEU A 13 5.46 1.99 82.81
CA LEU A 13 6.62 1.61 81.99
C LEU A 13 6.28 0.46 81.04
N LEU A 14 5.55 -0.55 81.51
CA LEU A 14 5.10 -1.67 80.68
C LEU A 14 4.16 -1.21 79.57
N LEU A 15 3.21 -0.33 79.88
CA LEU A 15 2.32 0.30 78.90
C LEU A 15 3.11 1.08 77.85
N SER A 16 4.07 1.91 78.27
CA SER A 16 4.90 2.72 77.35
C SER A 16 5.74 1.86 76.41
N ALA A 17 6.31 0.76 76.93
CA ALA A 17 7.05 -0.21 76.11
C ALA A 17 6.15 -0.91 75.08
N LEU A 18 4.91 -1.24 75.44
CA LEU A 18 3.93 -1.86 74.55
C LEU A 18 3.50 -0.92 73.41
N LEU A 19 3.21 0.34 73.73
CA LEU A 19 2.87 1.35 72.71
C LEU A 19 4.06 1.64 71.79
N GLY A 20 5.28 1.74 72.33
CA GLY A 20 6.50 1.91 71.52
C GLY A 20 6.77 0.72 70.61
N TRP A 21 6.52 -0.50 71.08
CA TRP A 21 6.66 -1.70 70.27
C TRP A 21 5.62 -1.75 69.14
N GLN A 22 4.36 -1.38 69.41
CA GLN A 22 3.31 -1.33 68.40
C GLN A 22 3.62 -0.29 67.30
N LEU A 23 4.11 0.89 67.69
CA LEU A 23 4.48 1.96 66.76
C LEU A 23 5.69 1.59 65.90
N SER A 24 6.69 0.93 66.49
CA SER A 24 7.85 0.45 65.73
C SER A 24 7.48 -0.64 64.72
N ARG A 25 6.45 -1.44 65.01
CA ARG A 25 5.96 -2.51 64.12
C ARG A 25 5.23 -1.94 62.91
N THR A 26 4.37 -0.94 63.10
CA THR A 26 3.68 -0.25 62.00
C THR A 26 4.65 0.56 61.14
N LEU A 27 5.63 1.24 61.75
CA LEU A 27 6.66 1.96 61.00
C LEU A 27 7.51 1.04 60.10
N LYS A 28 7.82 -0.17 60.57
CA LYS A 28 8.53 -1.17 59.73
C LYS A 28 7.70 -1.61 58.53
N GLN A 29 6.41 -1.89 58.72
CA GLN A 29 5.51 -2.29 57.63
C GLN A 29 5.31 -1.18 56.59
N VAL A 30 5.15 0.07 57.03
CA VAL A 30 5.04 1.22 56.11
C VAL A 30 6.35 1.45 55.37
N GLY A 31 7.50 1.24 56.01
CA GLY A 31 8.81 1.32 55.37
C GLY A 31 9.01 0.27 54.27
N GLU A 32 8.60 -0.97 54.52
CA GLU A 32 8.62 -2.04 53.50
C GLU A 32 7.64 -1.76 52.37
N GLN A 33 6.40 -1.37 52.67
CA GLN A 33 5.40 -1.04 51.65
C GLN A 33 5.86 0.14 50.77
N LYS A 34 6.48 1.17 51.34
CA LYS A 34 7.05 2.28 50.56
C LYS A 34 8.16 1.83 49.61
N LYS A 35 9.02 0.89 50.04
CA LYS A 35 10.06 0.31 49.19
C LYS A 35 9.43 -0.49 48.04
N THR A 36 8.44 -1.33 48.33
CA THR A 36 7.75 -2.11 47.29
C THR A 36 7.02 -1.22 46.30
N VAL A 37 6.35 -0.15 46.76
CA VAL A 37 5.69 0.82 45.87
C VAL A 37 6.70 1.58 45.02
N ALA A 38 7.84 1.98 45.59
CA ALA A 38 8.90 2.62 44.83
C ALA A 38 9.49 1.69 43.75
N GLU A 39 9.77 0.43 44.11
CA GLU A 39 10.28 -0.59 43.17
C GLU A 39 9.27 -0.92 42.06
N LEU A 40 7.99 -1.02 42.39
CA LEU A 40 6.91 -1.20 41.41
C LEU A 40 6.79 0.01 40.49
N GLY A 41 6.91 1.23 41.03
CA GLY A 41 6.91 2.47 40.25
C GLY A 41 8.09 2.55 39.28
N GLU A 42 9.28 2.16 39.73
CA GLU A 42 10.48 2.09 38.89
C GLU A 42 10.32 1.06 37.76
N LYS A 43 9.90 -0.16 38.09
CA LYS A 43 9.61 -1.20 37.08
C LYS A 43 8.54 -0.76 36.08
N LEU A 44 7.50 -0.06 36.53
CA LEU A 44 6.46 0.44 35.65
C LEU A 44 6.98 1.55 34.73
N SER A 45 7.84 2.44 35.25
CA SER A 45 8.49 3.49 34.45
C SER A 45 9.42 2.89 33.39
N GLU A 46 10.19 1.87 33.76
CA GLU A 46 11.05 1.13 32.84
C GLU A 46 10.23 0.45 31.73
N LYS A 47 9.16 -0.26 32.11
CA LYS A 47 8.26 -0.92 31.16
C LYS A 47 7.54 0.07 30.25
N ASN A 48 7.12 1.21 30.78
CA ASN A 48 6.50 2.27 29.99
C ASN A 48 7.49 2.85 28.97
N SER A 49 8.74 3.08 29.38
CA SER A 49 9.80 3.56 28.48
C SER A 49 10.11 2.55 27.37
N GLN A 50 10.17 1.25 27.71
CA GLN A 50 10.30 0.17 26.73
C GLN A 50 9.12 0.15 25.76
N LEU A 51 7.89 0.29 26.26
CA LEU A 51 6.69 0.30 25.43
C LEU A 51 6.66 1.51 24.48
N ILE A 52 7.04 2.70 24.95
CA ILE A 52 7.15 3.90 24.12
C ILE A 52 8.18 3.68 23.00
N ALA A 53 9.34 3.11 23.32
CA ALA A 53 10.38 2.81 22.34
C ALA A 53 9.90 1.80 21.28
N VAL A 54 9.27 0.70 21.71
CA VAL A 54 8.70 -0.31 20.81
C VAL A 54 7.60 0.30 19.94
N ASN A 55 6.73 1.13 20.50
CA ASN A 55 5.65 1.78 19.75
C ASN A 55 6.20 2.77 18.71
N LEU A 56 7.25 3.52 19.05
CA LEU A 56 7.91 4.41 18.10
C LEU A 56 8.50 3.64 16.91
N VAL A 57 9.20 2.54 17.19
CA VAL A 57 9.77 1.69 16.15
C VAL A 57 8.67 1.02 15.32
N ALA A 58 7.60 0.54 15.96
CA ALA A 58 6.46 -0.07 15.28
C ALA A 58 5.78 0.94 14.34
N ARG A 59 5.49 2.16 14.80
CA ARG A 59 4.93 3.22 13.94
C ARG A 59 5.82 3.57 12.76
N ALA A 60 7.12 3.67 12.99
CA ALA A 60 8.08 3.93 11.91
C ALA A 60 8.07 2.78 10.88
N ASN A 61 8.00 1.53 11.36
CA ASN A 61 7.94 0.36 10.51
C ASN A 61 6.61 0.28 9.73
N ASP A 62 5.48 0.54 10.38
CA ASP A 62 4.15 0.55 9.75
C ASP A 62 4.10 1.58 8.61
N ASN A 63 4.64 2.79 8.83
CA ASN A 63 4.74 3.81 7.78
C ASN A 63 5.63 3.36 6.62
N LEU A 64 6.78 2.75 6.91
CA LEU A 64 7.68 2.21 5.88
C LEU A 64 7.01 1.07 5.10
N GLN A 65 6.28 0.17 5.76
CA GLN A 65 5.54 -0.90 5.12
C GLN A 65 4.42 -0.36 4.24
N GLN A 66 3.66 0.63 4.70
CA GLN A 66 2.63 1.29 3.88
C GLN A 66 3.23 1.94 2.63
N GLN A 67 4.37 2.62 2.76
CA GLN A 67 5.05 3.23 1.63
C GLN A 67 5.58 2.18 0.63
N LEU A 68 6.11 1.06 1.13
CA LEU A 68 6.53 -0.06 0.29
C LEU A 68 5.34 -0.70 -0.44
N GLN A 69 4.21 -0.87 0.25
CA GLN A 69 2.97 -1.39 -0.34
C GLN A 69 2.49 -0.48 -1.47
N GLN A 70 2.40 0.83 -1.23
CA GLN A 70 2.01 1.82 -2.24
C GLN A 70 2.95 1.78 -3.44
N THR A 71 4.27 1.75 -3.20
CA THR A 71 5.27 1.67 -4.28
C THR A 71 5.12 0.38 -5.09
N ASN A 72 4.82 -0.75 -4.42
CA ASN A 72 4.59 -2.02 -5.09
C ASN A 72 3.33 -1.98 -5.96
N ASP A 73 2.24 -1.42 -5.44
CA ASP A 73 0.98 -1.29 -6.16
C ASP A 73 1.13 -0.37 -7.37
N ASP A 74 1.80 0.76 -7.23
CA ASP A 74 2.12 1.68 -8.33
C ASP A 74 2.96 0.98 -9.41
N LEU A 75 3.99 0.23 -9.00
CA LEU A 75 4.82 -0.53 -9.93
C LEU A 75 4.03 -1.63 -10.65
N ARG A 76 3.10 -2.30 -9.97
CA ARG A 76 2.20 -3.29 -10.57
C ARG A 76 1.27 -2.65 -11.60
N VAL A 77 0.70 -1.49 -11.29
CA VAL A 77 -0.15 -0.74 -12.23
C VAL A 77 0.67 -0.31 -13.45
N ALA A 78 1.87 0.23 -13.24
CA ALA A 78 2.76 0.63 -14.33
C ALA A 78 3.17 -0.58 -15.21
N ALA A 79 3.52 -1.71 -14.60
CA ALA A 79 3.86 -2.94 -15.30
C ALA A 79 2.67 -3.48 -16.11
N ALA A 80 1.47 -3.48 -15.53
CA ALA A 80 0.25 -3.88 -16.24
C ALA A 80 -0.06 -2.95 -17.42
N GLY A 81 0.15 -1.64 -17.26
CA GLY A 81 0.03 -0.66 -18.35
C GLY A 81 1.01 -0.92 -19.48
N ARG A 82 2.29 -1.14 -19.15
CA ARG A 82 3.34 -1.50 -20.11
C ARG A 82 3.00 -2.80 -20.86
N GLN A 83 2.51 -3.81 -20.15
CA GLN A 83 2.14 -5.09 -20.75
C GLN A 83 1.00 -4.93 -21.76
N LYS A 84 -0.02 -4.12 -21.43
CA LYS A 84 -1.12 -3.81 -22.35
C LYS A 84 -0.61 -3.08 -23.60
N GLN A 85 0.25 -2.09 -23.42
CA GLN A 85 0.84 -1.34 -24.53
C GLN A 85 1.65 -2.25 -25.47
N ILE A 86 2.44 -3.18 -24.92
CA ILE A 86 3.18 -4.17 -25.71
C ILE A 86 2.20 -5.05 -26.51
N GLN A 87 1.14 -5.54 -25.87
CA GLN A 87 0.14 -6.38 -26.56
C GLN A 87 -0.59 -5.63 -27.66
N GLU A 88 -0.88 -4.34 -27.46
CA GLU A 88 -1.50 -3.49 -28.47
C GLU A 88 -0.58 -3.30 -29.67
N VAL A 89 0.69 -2.97 -29.44
CA VAL A 89 1.70 -2.84 -30.51
C VAL A 89 1.85 -4.16 -31.28
N ILE A 90 1.93 -5.30 -30.60
CA ILE A 90 1.99 -6.62 -31.26
C ILE A 90 0.76 -6.89 -32.12
N ARG A 91 -0.44 -6.56 -31.62
CA ARG A 91 -1.70 -6.74 -32.37
C ARG A 91 -1.77 -5.84 -33.59
N GLU A 92 -1.30 -4.60 -33.49
CA GLU A 92 -1.24 -3.66 -34.62
C GLU A 92 -0.27 -4.14 -35.70
N ASP A 93 0.89 -4.67 -35.31
CA ASP A 93 1.85 -5.28 -36.23
C ASP A 93 1.24 -6.49 -36.94
N GLU A 94 0.60 -7.41 -36.21
CA GLU A 94 -0.07 -8.58 -36.79
C GLU A 94 -1.20 -8.18 -37.73
N LYS A 95 -2.02 -7.19 -37.34
CA LYS A 95 -3.07 -6.63 -38.20
C LYS A 95 -2.47 -6.10 -39.50
N THR A 96 -1.46 -5.23 -39.41
CA THR A 96 -0.78 -4.64 -40.57
C THR A 96 -0.18 -5.71 -41.47
N ALA A 97 0.47 -6.72 -40.88
CA ALA A 97 0.99 -7.86 -41.62
C ALA A 97 -0.12 -8.63 -42.36
N GLY A 98 -1.30 -8.79 -41.74
CA GLY A 98 -2.48 -9.38 -42.38
C GLY A 98 -2.96 -8.57 -43.59
N TRP A 99 -3.04 -7.23 -43.48
CA TRP A 99 -3.41 -6.37 -44.61
C TRP A 99 -2.39 -6.42 -45.76
N ALA A 100 -1.10 -6.57 -45.44
CA ALA A 100 -0.05 -6.70 -46.44
C ALA A 100 -0.02 -8.08 -47.11
N ALA A 101 -0.48 -9.13 -46.41
CA ALA A 101 -0.56 -10.49 -46.93
C ALA A 101 -1.81 -10.74 -47.80
N GLU A 102 -2.88 -9.96 -47.61
CA GLU A 102 -4.09 -10.07 -48.42
C GLU A 102 -3.83 -9.57 -49.85
N PRO A 103 -4.12 -10.38 -50.90
CA PRO A 103 -3.94 -9.95 -52.28
C PRO A 103 -4.84 -8.75 -52.59
N LEU A 104 -4.28 -7.76 -53.32
CA LEU A 104 -5.03 -6.57 -53.70
C LEU A 104 -6.31 -6.95 -54.48
N PRO A 105 -7.46 -6.36 -54.15
CA PRO A 105 -8.69 -6.57 -54.90
C PRO A 105 -8.50 -6.23 -56.37
N ASP A 106 -9.10 -7.04 -57.24
CA ASP A 106 -8.95 -6.93 -58.70
C ASP A 106 -9.39 -5.54 -59.23
N SER A 107 -10.33 -4.89 -58.53
CA SER A 107 -10.74 -3.50 -58.78
C SER A 107 -9.60 -2.49 -58.62
N ILE A 108 -8.79 -2.61 -57.58
CA ILE A 108 -7.63 -1.73 -57.33
C ILE A 108 -6.51 -2.04 -58.32
N ILE A 109 -6.27 -3.32 -58.62
CA ILE A 109 -5.29 -3.73 -59.62
C ILE A 109 -5.65 -3.15 -61.00
N ARG A 110 -6.93 -3.14 -61.39
CA ARG A 110 -7.40 -2.54 -62.65
C ARG A 110 -7.26 -1.02 -62.67
N LEU A 111 -7.45 -0.35 -61.54
CA LEU A 111 -7.20 1.10 -61.39
C LEU A 111 -5.71 1.44 -61.54
N GLN A 112 -4.82 0.63 -60.95
CA GLN A 112 -3.38 0.81 -61.08
C GLN A 112 -2.86 0.46 -62.47
N ARG A 113 -3.55 -0.43 -63.19
CA ARG A 113 -3.37 -0.69 -64.62
C ARG A 113 -3.88 0.49 -65.45
N ARG A 114 -3.21 1.64 -65.32
CA ARG A 114 -3.52 2.83 -66.11
C ARG A 114 -3.06 2.58 -67.56
N PRO A 115 -3.93 2.73 -68.57
CA PRO A 115 -3.48 2.72 -69.96
C PRO A 115 -2.51 3.89 -70.18
N SER A 116 -1.52 3.72 -71.07
CA SER A 116 -0.60 4.79 -71.45
C SER A 116 -1.35 5.87 -72.24
N ILE A 117 -1.92 6.83 -71.50
CA ILE A 117 -2.59 7.98 -72.10
C ILE A 117 -1.52 9.00 -72.48
N THR A 118 -1.24 9.12 -73.77
CA THR A 118 -0.29 10.08 -74.31
C THR A 118 -1.00 11.38 -74.69
N GLY A 119 -0.63 12.50 -74.06
CA GLY A 119 -1.12 13.83 -74.40
C GLY A 119 -2.55 14.16 -73.94
N SER A 120 -2.90 15.46 -73.98
CA SER A 120 -4.18 15.99 -73.48
C SER A 120 -5.40 15.49 -74.28
N ALA A 121 -5.27 15.32 -75.60
CA ALA A 121 -6.32 14.77 -76.45
C ALA A 121 -6.64 13.30 -76.14
N GLY A 122 -5.61 12.50 -75.80
CA GLY A 122 -5.78 11.12 -75.35
C GLY A 122 -6.54 11.03 -74.03
N TYR A 123 -6.34 12.01 -73.14
CA TYR A 123 -7.02 12.07 -71.84
C TYR A 123 -8.51 12.40 -71.98
N GLN A 124 -8.86 13.34 -72.87
CA GLN A 124 -10.25 13.69 -73.14
C GLN A 124 -11.03 12.51 -73.78
N SER A 125 -10.41 11.79 -74.72
CA SER A 125 -11.02 10.62 -75.36
C SER A 125 -11.26 9.47 -74.38
N PHE A 126 -10.34 9.25 -73.42
CA PHE A 126 -10.50 8.25 -72.37
C PHE A 126 -11.67 8.56 -71.43
N LEU A 127 -11.81 9.81 -70.99
CA LEU A 127 -12.92 10.24 -70.13
C LEU A 127 -14.28 10.16 -70.85
N SER A 128 -14.33 10.49 -72.15
CA SER A 128 -15.57 10.40 -72.93
C SER A 128 -16.00 8.96 -73.23
N LYS A 129 -15.10 7.96 -73.15
CA LYS A 129 -15.46 6.55 -73.37
C LYS A 129 -16.07 5.85 -72.16
N GLY A 130 -16.15 6.51 -71.00
CA GLY A 130 -17.08 6.14 -69.93
C GLY A 130 -17.09 4.65 -69.56
N ASP A 131 -15.93 4.06 -69.25
CA ASP A 131 -15.91 2.74 -68.61
C ASP A 131 -16.30 2.96 -67.13
N ALA A 132 -17.60 3.08 -66.88
CA ALA A 132 -18.16 3.27 -65.55
C ALA A 132 -17.78 2.06 -64.70
N LEU A 133 -17.06 2.29 -63.61
CA LEU A 133 -16.67 1.24 -62.68
C LEU A 133 -17.95 0.62 -62.10
N HIS A 134 -18.13 -0.69 -62.31
CA HIS A 134 -19.22 -1.43 -61.67
C HIS A 134 -19.05 -1.39 -60.14
N PRO A 135 -20.14 -1.20 -59.37
CA PRO A 135 -20.09 -1.26 -57.92
C PRO A 135 -19.62 -2.64 -57.46
N ASP A 136 -18.93 -2.65 -56.33
CA ASP A 136 -18.39 -3.82 -55.66
C ASP A 136 -19.52 -4.83 -55.40
N GLY A 137 -19.46 -5.96 -56.11
CA GLY A 137 -20.39 -7.07 -55.94
C GLY A 137 -20.20 -7.75 -54.58
N LYS A 138 -20.79 -7.18 -53.53
CA LYS A 138 -21.20 -7.93 -52.35
C LYS A 138 -22.69 -7.69 -52.15
N GLN A 139 -23.50 -8.56 -52.75
CA GLN A 139 -24.91 -8.65 -52.40
C GLN A 139 -25.02 -8.97 -50.90
N PRO A 140 -25.79 -8.19 -50.11
CA PRO A 140 -26.12 -8.58 -48.75
C PRO A 140 -27.02 -9.82 -48.82
N GLY A 141 -26.53 -10.92 -48.25
CA GLY A 141 -27.28 -12.17 -48.14
C GLY A 141 -28.55 -11.97 -47.32
N GLN A 142 -29.64 -12.56 -47.82
CA GLN A 142 -30.76 -13.02 -47.01
C GLN A 142 -30.36 -14.29 -46.26
#